data_AF-A0A355UHU6-F1
#
_entry.id   AF-A0A355UHU6-F1
#
_cell.length_a   1.000
_cell.length_b   1.000
_cell.length_c   1.000
_cell.angle_alpha   90.00
_cell.angle_beta   90.00
_cell.angle_gamma   90.00
#
_symmetry.space_group_name_H-M   'P 1'
#
loop_
_entity.id
_entity.type
_entity.pdbx_description
1 polymer ?
#
loop_
_entity_poly.entity_id
_entity_poly.type
_entity_poly.pdbx_seq_one_letter_code
_entity_poly.pdbx_strand_id
1 'polypeptide(L)'
;MAILNQAITIGGDLEKLATINSNFFSFIRDAKIDFYIEANSYFAVNNSFVKILKPSRSDDGFGQTVAFREYIYLSSPLEIIFETQQEGQKEYLQKFLHKINYFGKKGCFFQFIEYLDSPHEANVKAFDTNNLSFGILQEYDDFGKNVTFDNVNNYASSRTVREKEILVLPLQNIGSSKGFSLYKT
;
A
#
# COMPACT_ATOMS: atom_id res chain seq x y z
N MET A 1 3.06 4.93 3.11
CA MET A 1 4.26 5.38 2.33
C MET A 1 3.95 6.10 1.02
N ALA A 2 3.03 5.62 0.17
CA ALA A 2 2.76 6.25 -1.13
C ALA A 2 2.34 7.74 -1.01
N ILE A 3 1.46 8.05 -0.05
CA ILE A 3 0.98 9.42 0.20
C ILE A 3 2.13 10.34 0.64
N LEU A 4 3.00 9.90 1.57
CA LEU A 4 4.18 10.66 1.99
C LEU A 4 5.08 11.02 0.80
N ASN A 5 5.32 10.06 -0.10
CA ASN A 5 6.13 10.31 -1.28
C ASN A 5 5.51 11.40 -2.18
N GLN A 6 4.19 11.36 -2.41
CA GLN A 6 3.51 12.39 -3.19
C GLN A 6 3.49 13.75 -2.49
N ALA A 7 3.27 13.77 -1.17
CA ALA A 7 3.31 15.00 -0.37
C ALA A 7 4.68 15.68 -0.42
N ILE A 8 5.77 14.91 -0.39
CA ILE A 8 7.14 15.44 -0.48
C ILE A 8 7.47 15.85 -1.92
N THR A 9 7.31 14.95 -2.89
CA THR A 9 7.82 15.15 -4.26
C THR A 9 6.96 16.10 -5.10
N ILE A 10 5.64 16.08 -4.91
CA ILE A 10 4.72 16.97 -5.64
C ILE A 10 4.27 18.13 -4.75
N GLY A 11 3.98 17.85 -3.48
CA GLY A 11 3.46 18.87 -2.56
C GLY A 11 4.50 19.84 -2.03
N GLY A 12 5.79 19.45 -2.01
CA GLY A 12 6.84 20.21 -1.33
C GLY A 12 6.64 20.29 0.20
N ASP A 13 5.85 19.38 0.77
CA ASP A 13 5.42 19.47 2.18
C ASP A 13 6.47 18.92 3.17
N LEU A 14 7.73 18.74 2.76
CA LEU A 14 8.78 18.16 3.61
C LEU A 14 8.93 18.89 4.95
N GLU A 15 9.03 20.23 4.93
CA GLU A 15 9.18 21.03 6.16
C GLU A 15 7.94 20.92 7.06
N LYS A 16 6.74 20.91 6.46
CA LYS A 16 5.49 20.76 7.20
C LYS A 16 5.39 19.39 7.86
N LEU A 17 5.79 18.33 7.17
CA LEU A 17 5.80 16.97 7.70
C LEU A 17 6.86 16.77 8.79
N ALA A 18 8.03 17.41 8.64
CA ALA A 18 9.13 17.32 9.59
C ALA A 18 8.94 18.18 10.86
N THR A 19 7.94 19.07 10.88
CA THR A 19 7.64 19.89 12.06
C THR A 19 7.23 18.99 13.23
N ILE A 20 7.76 19.28 14.43
CA ILE A 20 7.41 18.54 15.65
C ILE A 20 5.89 18.62 15.88
N ASN A 21 5.25 17.48 16.12
CA ASN A 21 3.78 17.36 16.25
C ASN A 21 3.02 17.89 15.03
N SER A 22 3.55 17.67 13.82
CA SER A 22 2.87 18.05 12.58
C SER A 22 1.50 17.38 12.45
N ASN A 23 0.46 18.22 12.37
CA ASN A 23 -0.90 17.78 12.01
C ASN A 23 -0.94 17.12 10.63
N PHE A 24 -0.08 17.55 9.70
CA PHE A 24 -0.03 16.96 8.35
C PHE A 24 0.54 15.54 8.36
N PHE A 25 1.49 15.27 9.26
CA PHE A 25 1.99 13.91 9.43
C PHE A 25 0.95 13.03 10.10
N SER A 26 0.23 13.52 11.13
CA SER A 26 -0.87 12.77 11.75
C SER A 26 -2.00 12.49 10.77
N PHE A 27 -2.30 13.41 9.84
CA PHE A 27 -3.29 13.16 8.77
C PHE A 27 -2.99 11.92 7.94
N ILE A 28 -1.72 11.58 7.73
CA ILE A 28 -1.29 10.40 6.97
C ILE A 28 -1.10 9.20 7.90
N ARG A 29 -0.48 9.40 9.07
CA ARG A 29 -0.14 8.32 10.01
C ARG A 29 -1.39 7.70 10.63
N ASP A 30 -2.36 8.53 11.00
CA ASP A 30 -3.57 8.10 11.71
C ASP A 30 -4.74 7.88 10.75
N ALA A 31 -4.52 7.96 9.44
CA ALA A 31 -5.54 7.64 8.45
C ALA A 31 -5.85 6.14 8.53
N LYS A 32 -7.05 5.80 8.95
CA LYS A 32 -7.53 4.42 8.87
C LYS A 32 -7.95 4.11 7.44
N ILE A 33 -7.40 3.01 6.92
CA ILE A 33 -7.55 2.60 5.53
C ILE A 33 -8.25 1.26 5.49
N ASP A 34 -9.41 1.22 4.85
CA ASP A 34 -10.19 0.02 4.61
C ASP A 34 -10.26 -0.26 3.10
N PHE A 35 -10.71 -1.46 2.71
CA PHE A 35 -10.77 -1.85 1.31
C PHE A 35 -12.09 -2.52 0.98
N TYR A 36 -12.58 -2.24 -0.23
CA TYR A 36 -13.66 -2.97 -0.85
C TYR A 36 -13.20 -3.57 -2.18
N ILE A 37 -13.44 -4.87 -2.32
CA ILE A 37 -13.18 -5.63 -3.53
C ILE A 37 -14.51 -6.03 -4.16
N GLU A 38 -14.75 -5.64 -5.41
CA GLU A 38 -15.98 -5.94 -6.12
C GLU A 38 -16.19 -7.47 -6.29
N ALA A 39 -17.45 -7.91 -6.21
CA ALA A 39 -17.80 -9.31 -6.46
C ALA A 39 -17.47 -9.75 -7.90
N ASN A 40 -17.18 -11.04 -8.08
CA ASN A 40 -16.70 -11.62 -9.34
C ASN A 40 -15.38 -11.03 -9.86
N SER A 41 -14.58 -10.40 -9.00
CA SER A 41 -13.23 -9.95 -9.34
C SER A 41 -12.27 -11.12 -9.38
N TYR A 42 -11.31 -11.05 -10.30
CA TYR A 42 -10.21 -11.99 -10.45
C TYR A 42 -8.87 -11.30 -10.13
N PHE A 43 -8.02 -12.03 -9.42
CA PHE A 43 -6.67 -11.62 -9.07
C PHE A 43 -5.69 -12.67 -9.57
N ALA A 44 -4.89 -12.31 -10.58
CA ALA A 44 -3.86 -13.18 -11.11
C ALA A 44 -2.50 -12.75 -10.59
N VAL A 45 -1.92 -13.55 -9.70
CA VAL A 45 -0.55 -13.38 -9.21
C VAL A 45 0.38 -14.09 -10.16
N ASN A 46 1.21 -13.35 -10.90
CA ASN A 46 2.21 -13.89 -11.80
C ASN A 46 3.55 -14.04 -11.08
N ASN A 47 4.11 -15.25 -11.12
CA ASN A 47 5.41 -15.57 -10.54
C ASN A 47 6.50 -15.41 -11.61
N SER A 48 7.17 -14.26 -11.59
CA SER A 48 8.14 -13.88 -12.60
C SER A 48 9.58 -14.05 -12.12
N PHE A 49 10.39 -14.74 -12.94
CA PHE A 49 11.85 -14.73 -12.84
C PHE A 49 12.40 -13.67 -13.77
N VAL A 50 12.81 -12.53 -13.22
CA VAL A 50 13.36 -11.41 -14.00
C VAL A 50 14.84 -11.22 -13.72
N LYS A 51 15.61 -10.88 -14.75
CA LYS A 51 16.97 -10.36 -14.54
C LYS A 51 16.89 -8.88 -14.16
N ILE A 52 17.56 -8.50 -13.08
CA ILE A 52 17.71 -7.12 -12.64
C ILE A 52 19.18 -6.74 -12.60
N LEU A 53 19.45 -5.45 -12.72
CA LEU A 53 20.78 -4.89 -12.54
C LEU A 53 21.02 -4.59 -11.05
N LYS A 54 22.15 -5.01 -10.50
CA LYS A 54 22.64 -4.62 -9.18
C LYS A 54 24.05 -4.05 -9.30
N PRO A 55 24.46 -3.12 -8.42
CA PRO A 55 25.84 -2.66 -8.36
C PRO A 55 26.79 -3.86 -8.29
N SER A 56 27.79 -3.89 -9.17
CA SER A 56 28.80 -4.94 -9.16
C SER A 56 29.64 -4.82 -7.88
N ARG A 57 30.09 -5.98 -7.35
CA ARG A 57 30.96 -6.02 -6.16
C ARG A 57 32.45 -5.90 -6.52
N SER A 58 32.79 -6.11 -7.79
CA SER A 58 34.17 -6.25 -8.27
C SER A 58 34.56 -5.27 -9.38
N ASP A 59 33.60 -4.73 -10.11
CA ASP A 59 33.82 -3.80 -11.23
C ASP A 59 33.06 -2.50 -11.02
N ASP A 60 33.50 -1.43 -11.69
CA ASP A 60 32.70 -0.23 -11.86
C ASP A 60 31.52 -0.54 -12.81
N GLY A 61 30.30 -0.54 -12.27
CA GLY A 61 29.08 -0.69 -13.07
C GLY A 61 28.02 -1.60 -12.44
N PHE A 62 27.14 -2.15 -13.30
CA PHE A 62 26.01 -2.98 -12.89
C PHE A 62 26.12 -4.40 -13.44
N GLY A 63 26.00 -5.40 -12.56
CA GLY A 63 25.89 -6.81 -12.92
C GLY A 63 24.44 -7.26 -13.03
N GLN A 64 24.16 -8.20 -13.93
CA GLN A 64 22.86 -8.88 -13.98
C GLN A 64 22.76 -9.92 -12.86
N THR A 65 21.61 -9.93 -12.17
CA THR A 65 21.26 -10.98 -11.22
C THR A 65 19.80 -11.37 -11.38
N VAL A 66 19.46 -12.60 -11.03
CA VAL A 66 18.08 -13.06 -11.07
C VAL A 66 17.37 -12.59 -9.80
N ALA A 67 16.16 -12.04 -9.97
CA ALA A 67 15.26 -11.72 -8.89
C ALA A 67 13.92 -12.40 -9.12
N PHE A 68 13.41 -12.99 -8.05
CA PHE A 68 12.04 -13.48 -8.00
C PHE A 68 11.12 -12.29 -7.70
N ARG A 69 10.07 -12.11 -8.50
CA ARG A 69 9.08 -11.06 -8.33
C ARG A 69 7.69 -11.60 -8.61
N GLU A 70 6.74 -11.17 -7.79
CA GLU A 70 5.34 -11.43 -8.01
C GLU A 70 4.65 -10.14 -8.43
N TYR A 71 3.80 -10.22 -9.44
CA TYR A 71 2.97 -9.12 -9.93
C TYR A 71 1.52 -9.54 -9.87
N ILE A 72 0.63 -8.61 -9.49
CA ILE A 72 -0.80 -8.89 -9.38
C ILE A 72 -1.50 -8.13 -10.50
N TYR A 73 -2.28 -8.85 -11.30
CA TYR A 73 -3.29 -8.28 -12.18
C TYR A 73 -4.65 -8.34 -11.50
N LEU A 74 -5.39 -7.23 -11.56
CA LEU A 74 -6.74 -7.08 -11.02
C LEU A 74 -7.71 -6.93 -12.20
N SER A 75 -8.78 -7.73 -12.25
CA SER A 75 -9.78 -7.61 -13.31
C SER A 75 -10.73 -6.43 -13.13
N SER A 76 -10.88 -5.95 -11.90
CA SER A 76 -11.83 -4.91 -11.50
C SER A 76 -11.12 -3.86 -10.66
N PRO A 77 -11.66 -2.62 -10.57
CA PRO A 77 -11.12 -1.59 -9.69
C PRO A 77 -11.05 -2.04 -8.23
N LEU A 78 -10.02 -1.56 -7.53
CA LEU A 78 -9.91 -1.69 -6.08
C LEU A 78 -10.39 -0.38 -5.45
N GLU A 79 -11.36 -0.46 -4.54
CA GLU A 79 -11.80 0.69 -3.76
C GLU A 79 -10.98 0.76 -2.47
N ILE A 80 -10.36 1.92 -2.24
CA ILE A 80 -9.57 2.21 -1.03
C ILE A 80 -10.31 3.28 -0.25
N ILE A 81 -10.73 2.92 0.95
CA ILE A 81 -11.61 3.73 1.80
C ILE A 81 -10.75 4.38 2.87
N PHE A 82 -10.86 5.70 3.00
CA PHE A 82 -10.13 6.46 4.01
C PHE A 82 -11.13 7.03 5.03
N GLU A 83 -10.99 6.62 6.29
CA GLU A 83 -11.72 7.25 7.38
C GLU A 83 -11.03 8.56 7.76
N THR A 84 -11.74 9.68 7.68
CA THR A 84 -11.22 11.01 8.02
C THR A 84 -11.87 11.51 9.29
N GLN A 85 -11.07 11.70 10.33
CA GLN A 85 -11.54 12.12 11.66
C GLN A 85 -11.18 13.58 11.98
N GLN A 86 -10.10 14.10 11.39
CA GLN A 86 -9.58 15.43 11.68
C GLN A 86 -10.06 16.46 10.65
N GLU A 87 -10.32 17.69 11.09
CA GLU A 87 -10.66 18.80 10.20
C GLU A 87 -9.52 19.07 9.21
N GLY A 88 -9.83 19.18 7.91
CA GLY A 88 -8.83 19.39 6.86
C GLY A 88 -8.11 18.13 6.38
N GLN A 89 -8.31 16.97 7.04
CA GLN A 89 -7.63 15.71 6.67
C GLN A 89 -8.08 15.22 5.30
N LYS A 90 -9.39 15.29 5.00
CA LYS A 90 -9.95 14.86 3.71
C LYS A 90 -9.33 15.65 2.56
N GLU A 91 -9.34 16.98 2.66
CA GLU A 91 -8.80 17.89 1.65
C GLU A 91 -7.30 17.66 1.45
N TYR A 92 -6.57 17.44 2.55
CA TYR A 92 -5.14 17.16 2.50
C TYR A 92 -4.83 15.85 1.80
N LEU A 93 -5.54 14.76 2.15
CA LEU A 93 -5.36 13.46 1.52
C LEU A 93 -5.76 13.51 0.03
N GLN A 94 -6.89 14.12 -0.29
CA GLN A 94 -7.36 14.27 -1.67
C GLN A 94 -6.37 15.03 -2.55
N LYS A 95 -5.59 16.00 -2.02
CA LYS A 95 -4.54 16.69 -2.78
C LYS A 95 -3.49 15.75 -3.39
N PHE A 96 -3.29 14.56 -2.79
CA PHE A 96 -2.22 13.63 -3.14
C PHE A 96 -2.69 12.27 -3.63
N LEU A 97 -3.83 11.76 -3.15
CA LEU A 97 -4.29 10.41 -3.47
C LEU A 97 -4.47 10.18 -4.97
N HIS A 98 -5.12 11.09 -5.70
CA HIS A 98 -5.32 10.97 -7.15
C HIS A 98 -4.03 11.07 -7.99
N LYS A 99 -2.90 11.44 -7.35
CA LYS A 99 -1.59 11.54 -8.00
C LYS A 99 -0.73 10.29 -7.82
N ILE A 100 -1.18 9.34 -7.00
CA ILE A 100 -0.52 8.05 -6.86
C ILE A 100 -0.83 7.22 -8.10
N ASN A 101 0.21 6.85 -8.83
CA ASN A 101 0.12 6.10 -10.08
C ASN A 101 0.74 4.69 -10.01
N TYR A 102 1.20 4.27 -8.82
CA TYR A 102 1.65 2.92 -8.57
C TYR A 102 1.52 2.54 -7.09
N PHE A 103 1.27 1.27 -6.83
CA PHE A 103 1.42 0.65 -5.50
C PHE A 103 2.49 -0.44 -5.57
N GLY A 104 3.40 -0.45 -4.59
CA GLY A 104 4.55 -1.36 -4.59
C GLY A 104 5.74 -0.81 -5.39
N LYS A 105 6.06 -1.42 -6.53
CA LYS A 105 7.19 -0.99 -7.39
C LYS A 105 6.69 -0.06 -8.48
N LYS A 106 7.57 0.82 -9.01
CA LYS A 106 7.25 1.78 -10.09
C LYS A 106 6.65 1.16 -11.37
N GLY A 107 6.86 -0.13 -11.61
CA GLY A 107 6.27 -0.86 -12.74
C GLY A 107 4.85 -1.38 -12.50
N CYS A 108 4.29 -1.22 -11.30
CA CYS A 108 2.96 -1.66 -10.93
C CYS A 108 1.97 -0.50 -11.08
N PHE A 109 1.54 -0.24 -12.31
CA PHE A 109 0.69 0.91 -12.62
C PHE A 109 -0.70 0.81 -11.97
N PHE A 110 -1.16 1.92 -11.40
CA PHE A 110 -2.53 2.14 -10.94
C PHE A 110 -3.01 3.48 -11.48
N GLN A 111 -4.29 3.57 -11.84
CA GLN A 111 -4.91 4.82 -12.28
C GLN A 111 -6.05 5.17 -11.34
N PHE A 112 -6.06 6.42 -10.87
CA PHE A 112 -7.19 6.97 -10.15
C PHE A 112 -8.42 7.05 -11.08
N ILE A 113 -9.57 6.61 -10.58
CA ILE A 113 -10.84 6.65 -11.31
C ILE A 113 -11.67 7.83 -10.82
N GLU A 114 -12.10 7.80 -9.55
CA GLU A 114 -12.95 8.82 -8.97
C GLU A 114 -12.86 8.84 -7.44
N TYR A 115 -13.46 9.87 -6.83
CA TYR A 115 -13.73 9.92 -5.40
C TYR A 115 -15.20 9.60 -5.16
N LEU A 116 -15.46 8.68 -4.23
CA LEU A 116 -16.80 8.36 -3.76
C LEU A 116 -16.99 8.94 -2.36
N ASP A 117 -17.94 9.86 -2.19
CA ASP A 117 -18.31 10.40 -0.87
C ASP A 117 -19.13 9.40 -0.05
N SER A 118 -19.70 8.39 -0.70
CA SER A 118 -20.43 7.28 -0.08
C SER A 118 -19.83 5.97 -0.56
N PRO A 119 -18.70 5.53 0.03
CA PRO A 119 -18.03 4.29 -0.35
C PRO A 119 -18.87 3.06 -0.02
N HIS A 120 -18.52 1.92 -0.61
CA HIS A 120 -19.09 0.63 -0.24
C HIS A 120 -18.67 0.22 1.18
N GLU A 121 -19.42 -0.69 1.81
CA GLU A 121 -18.99 -1.28 3.07
C GLU A 121 -17.74 -2.14 2.84
N ALA A 122 -16.69 -1.92 3.64
CA ALA A 122 -15.45 -2.66 3.55
C ALA A 122 -15.67 -4.18 3.70
N ASN A 123 -15.09 -4.94 2.78
CA ASN A 123 -15.19 -6.41 2.78
C ASN A 123 -13.86 -7.12 3.01
N VAL A 124 -12.76 -6.36 3.06
CA VAL A 124 -11.50 -6.80 3.67
C VAL A 124 -11.55 -6.45 5.16
N LYS A 125 -11.35 -7.44 6.02
CA LYS A 125 -11.53 -7.27 7.47
C LYS A 125 -10.27 -7.67 8.23
N ALA A 126 -10.02 -7.02 9.36
CA ALA A 126 -9.04 -7.51 10.33
C ALA A 126 -9.41 -8.93 10.78
N PHE A 127 -8.40 -9.79 10.92
CA PHE A 127 -8.57 -11.14 11.41
C PHE A 127 -8.94 -11.13 12.89
N ASP A 128 -10.09 -11.72 13.22
CA ASP A 128 -10.58 -11.89 14.58
C ASP A 128 -10.86 -13.37 14.84
N THR A 129 -10.26 -13.91 15.90
CA THR A 129 -10.45 -15.31 16.31
C THR A 129 -11.87 -15.61 16.77
N ASN A 130 -12.62 -14.60 17.22
CA ASN A 130 -14.01 -14.76 17.67
C ASN A 130 -15.02 -14.69 16.52
N ASN A 131 -14.62 -14.13 15.37
CA ASN A 131 -15.47 -13.95 14.20
C ASN A 131 -14.70 -14.32 12.93
N LEU A 132 -14.55 -15.63 12.71
CA LEU A 132 -13.80 -16.16 11.58
C LEU A 132 -14.55 -15.88 10.26
N SER A 133 -13.90 -15.14 9.37
CA SER A 133 -14.34 -14.94 7.99
C SER A 133 -13.54 -15.86 7.04
N PHE A 134 -14.19 -16.27 5.95
CA PHE A 134 -13.51 -17.02 4.89
C PHE A 134 -12.67 -16.09 4.02
N GLY A 135 -11.44 -16.49 3.73
CA GLY A 135 -10.55 -15.72 2.86
C GLY A 135 -9.08 -16.08 3.02
N ILE A 136 -8.22 -15.27 2.39
CA ILE A 136 -6.77 -15.37 2.47
C ILE A 136 -6.29 -14.44 3.57
N LEU A 137 -5.54 -14.98 4.53
CA LEU A 137 -4.86 -14.19 5.55
C LEU A 137 -3.60 -13.56 4.96
N GLN A 138 -3.47 -12.25 5.09
CA GLN A 138 -2.28 -11.50 4.68
C GLN A 138 -1.85 -10.58 5.80
N GLU A 139 -0.54 -10.58 6.08
CA GLU A 139 0.08 -9.70 7.07
C GLU A 139 0.45 -8.36 6.41
N TYR A 140 0.06 -7.26 7.05
CA TYR A 140 0.33 -5.90 6.62
C TYR A 140 1.10 -5.15 7.72
N ASP A 141 2.07 -4.38 7.28
CA ASP A 141 2.80 -3.44 8.13
C ASP A 141 2.11 -2.06 8.05
N ASP A 142 1.82 -1.47 9.21
CA ASP A 142 1.38 -0.07 9.33
C ASP A 142 2.25 0.71 10.33
N PHE A 143 2.03 2.02 10.43
CA PHE A 143 2.71 2.87 11.39
C PHE A 143 2.28 2.57 12.82
N GLY A 144 3.25 2.54 13.74
CA GLY A 144 2.92 2.58 15.16
C GLY A 144 2.35 3.94 15.59
N LYS A 145 1.50 3.95 16.61
CA LYS A 145 0.80 5.17 17.08
C LYS A 145 1.73 6.34 17.44
N ASN A 146 2.92 6.03 17.95
CA ASN A 146 3.90 7.03 18.41
C ASN A 146 5.01 7.32 17.37
N VAL A 147 4.85 6.85 16.13
CA VAL A 147 5.78 7.14 15.04
C VAL A 147 5.76 8.63 14.73
N THR A 148 6.94 9.23 14.55
CA THR A 148 7.14 10.58 14.04
C THR A 148 7.66 10.55 12.60
N PHE A 149 7.71 11.71 11.93
CA PHE A 149 8.23 11.77 10.57
C PHE A 149 9.70 11.31 10.47
N ASP A 150 10.53 11.63 11.47
CA ASP A 150 11.93 11.19 11.49
C ASP A 150 12.05 9.66 11.50
N ASN A 151 11.12 8.94 12.14
CA ASN A 151 11.13 7.49 12.13
C ASN A 151 10.88 6.89 10.73
N VAL A 152 10.32 7.63 9.78
CA VAL A 152 10.01 7.17 8.41
C VAL A 152 10.87 7.85 7.35
N ASN A 153 11.73 8.78 7.77
CA ASN A 153 12.66 9.48 6.91
C ASN A 153 13.90 8.61 6.62
N ASN A 154 14.13 8.28 5.34
CA ASN A 154 15.27 7.45 4.92
C ASN A 154 16.65 8.09 5.19
N TYR A 155 16.70 9.40 5.46
CA TYR A 155 17.93 10.12 5.78
C TYR A 155 18.18 10.27 7.28
N ALA A 156 17.21 9.91 8.12
CA ALA A 156 17.35 9.96 9.57
C ALA A 156 17.96 8.64 10.10
N SER A 157 18.60 8.72 11.27
CA SER A 157 19.16 7.55 11.96
C SER A 157 18.12 6.80 12.82
N SER A 158 16.96 7.40 13.03
CA SER A 158 15.83 6.83 13.75
C SER A 158 15.26 5.61 13.03
N ARG A 159 14.94 4.57 13.79
CA ARG A 159 14.29 3.37 13.25
C ARG A 159 12.78 3.54 13.21
N THR A 160 12.15 3.00 12.18
CA THR A 160 10.69 2.90 12.12
C THR A 160 10.21 1.79 13.06
N VAL A 161 9.20 2.07 13.87
CA VAL A 161 8.41 1.05 14.56
C VAL A 161 7.16 0.81 13.71
N ARG A 162 6.89 -0.45 13.40
CA ARG A 162 5.72 -0.85 12.61
C ARG A 162 4.81 -1.73 13.44
N GLU A 163 3.52 -1.50 13.31
CA GLU A 163 2.50 -2.40 13.82
C GLU A 163 2.13 -3.38 12.71
N LYS A 164 1.76 -4.60 13.09
CA LYS A 164 1.34 -5.63 12.15
C LYS A 164 -0.13 -5.89 12.34
N GLU A 165 -0.84 -5.96 11.23
CA GLU A 165 -2.23 -6.37 11.18
C GLU A 165 -2.37 -7.54 10.21
N ILE A 166 -3.23 -8.50 10.55
CA ILE A 166 -3.58 -9.57 9.63
C ILE A 166 -4.95 -9.22 9.08
N LEU A 167 -5.03 -9.03 7.76
CA LEU A 167 -6.30 -8.85 7.07
C LEU A 167 -6.74 -10.16 6.42
N VAL A 168 -8.06 -10.36 6.39
CA VAL A 168 -8.72 -11.43 5.66
C VAL A 168 -9.23 -10.86 4.35
N LEU A 169 -8.57 -11.24 3.25
CA LEU A 169 -9.01 -10.91 1.91
C LEU A 169 -10.11 -11.90 1.50
N PRO A 170 -11.31 -11.46 1.07
CA PRO A 170 -12.41 -12.34 0.68
C PRO A 170 -12.16 -12.99 -0.69
N LEU A 171 -11.11 -13.79 -0.78
CA LEU A 171 -10.59 -14.40 -2.00
C LEU A 171 -10.49 -15.91 -1.84
N GLN A 172 -10.82 -16.63 -2.90
CA GLN A 172 -10.65 -18.06 -3.03
C GLN A 172 -9.62 -18.36 -4.13
N ASN A 173 -8.68 -19.27 -3.86
CA ASN A 173 -7.80 -19.79 -4.91
C ASN A 173 -8.63 -20.69 -5.84
N ILE A 174 -8.67 -20.36 -7.13
CA ILE A 174 -9.38 -21.14 -8.15
C ILE A 174 -8.45 -21.96 -9.04
N GLY A 175 -7.14 -21.66 -8.99
CA GLY A 175 -6.14 -22.45 -9.69
C GLY A 175 -4.74 -21.90 -9.46
N SER A 176 -3.75 -22.78 -9.51
CA SER A 176 -2.33 -22.43 -9.37
C SER A 176 -1.49 -23.27 -10.31
N SER A 177 -0.38 -22.69 -10.78
CA SER A 177 0.66 -23.37 -11.53
C SER A 177 2.03 -22.85 -11.07
N LYS A 178 3.11 -23.33 -11.71
CA LYS A 178 4.45 -22.77 -11.46
C LYS A 178 4.53 -21.27 -11.77
N GLY A 179 3.81 -20.81 -12.80
CA GLY A 179 3.92 -19.44 -13.32
C GLY A 179 2.91 -18.45 -12.75
N PHE A 180 1.84 -18.93 -12.10
CA PHE A 180 0.83 -18.04 -11.55
C PHE A 180 -0.06 -18.71 -10.50
N SER A 181 -0.72 -17.89 -9.69
CA SER A 181 -1.86 -18.27 -8.85
C SER A 181 -3.04 -17.36 -9.17
N LEU A 182 -4.22 -17.94 -9.37
CA LEU A 182 -5.44 -17.23 -9.71
C LEU A 182 -6.43 -17.31 -8.55
N TYR A 183 -6.94 -16.15 -8.17
CA TYR A 183 -7.91 -16.00 -7.10
C TYR A 183 -9.17 -15.31 -7.61
N LYS A 184 -10.30 -15.57 -6.94
CA LYS A 184 -11.60 -14.97 -7.24
C LYS A 184 -12.30 -14.57 -5.93
N THR A 185 -13.02 -13.45 -5.93
CA THR A 185 -14.04 -13.15 -4.90
C THR A 185 -15.30 -13.99 -5.10
#